data_AF-A0A934YSE4-F1
#
_entry.id   AF-A0A934YSE4-F1
#
_cell.length_a   1.000
_cell.length_b   1.000
_cell.length_c   1.000
_cell.angle_alpha   90.00
_cell.angle_beta   90.00
_cell.angle_gamma   90.00
#
_symmetry.space_group_name_H-M   'P 1'
#
loop_
_entity.id
_entity.type
_entity.pdbx_description
1 polymer ?
#
loop_
_entity_poly.entity_id
_entity_poly.type
_entity_poly.pdbx_seq_one_letter_code
_entity_poly.pdbx_strand_id
1 'polypeptide(L)'
;MKPNALTFASVTTVLAALALAGCGEAGDQLNPGAGAGYANDPNRTAAGGEEGTFNHVNDPAGVVDGPQPDPGQRALETAAAGGAVASARMHACGKLTLRGMGNLLKSRGASTQNQGLVTNAANAAALGGPNYTGRIPEAPFSSTSSMGKAFDIYASVSADVVKPDWAPPGCPGVKLLENGKFTKDGVSCLIGKPAKPAHLALADDLVAQADNPTDGQRIAVAALLAAAHTCE
;
A
#
# COMPACT_ATOMS: atom_id res chain seq x y z
N MET A 1 48.05 -26.25 19.61
CA MET A 1 48.91 -25.52 18.66
C MET A 1 48.90 -26.28 17.34
N LYS A 2 48.66 -25.53 16.25
CA LYS A 2 48.68 -25.86 14.81
C LYS A 2 47.50 -26.66 14.21
N PRO A 3 47.14 -26.32 12.95
CA PRO A 3 45.75 -26.11 12.54
C PRO A 3 45.32 -27.03 11.37
N ASN A 4 44.01 -27.28 11.24
CA ASN A 4 43.46 -27.96 10.08
C ASN A 4 43.03 -26.95 9.02
N ALA A 5 43.59 -27.13 7.82
CA ALA A 5 43.50 -26.25 6.68
C ALA A 5 42.14 -26.33 5.98
N LEU A 6 41.68 -25.16 5.53
CA LEU A 6 40.65 -24.98 4.51
C LEU A 6 41.00 -25.73 3.23
N THR A 7 40.01 -26.34 2.59
CA THR A 7 40.05 -26.67 1.17
C THR A 7 38.83 -26.07 0.50
N PHE A 8 39.04 -24.97 -0.20
CA PHE A 8 38.11 -24.39 -1.17
C PHE A 8 38.08 -25.30 -2.40
N ALA A 9 36.91 -25.85 -2.73
CA ALA A 9 36.68 -26.51 -4.00
C ALA A 9 35.78 -25.63 -4.86
N SER A 10 36.40 -24.96 -5.81
CA SER A 10 35.77 -24.26 -6.93
C SER A 10 35.10 -25.28 -7.84
N VAL A 11 33.78 -25.17 -8.05
CA VAL A 11 33.08 -25.82 -9.16
C VAL A 11 32.44 -24.72 -9.99
N THR A 12 33.04 -24.48 -11.15
CA THR A 12 32.56 -23.57 -12.19
C THR A 12 32.00 -24.40 -13.35
N THR A 13 31.12 -23.77 -14.15
CA THR A 13 30.57 -24.13 -15.48
C THR A 13 29.32 -25.03 -15.51
N VAL A 14 28.27 -24.83 -16.34
CA VAL A 14 27.87 -23.82 -17.37
C VAL A 14 26.36 -24.09 -17.63
N LEU A 15 25.49 -23.10 -17.47
CA LEU A 15 24.65 -22.46 -18.51
C LEU A 15 23.48 -23.29 -19.10
N ALA A 16 22.24 -22.89 -18.77
CA ALA A 16 21.07 -23.07 -19.63
C ALA A 16 20.19 -21.81 -19.54
N ALA A 17 20.01 -21.17 -20.70
CA ALA A 17 19.37 -19.90 -20.94
C ALA A 17 17.87 -19.86 -20.61
N LEU A 18 17.43 -18.81 -19.91
CA LEU A 18 16.07 -18.26 -20.00
C LEU A 18 16.08 -16.77 -19.54
N ALA A 19 16.88 -15.94 -20.21
CA ALA A 19 16.88 -14.49 -19.97
C ALA A 19 17.34 -13.76 -21.24
N LEU A 20 16.49 -13.75 -22.27
CA LEU A 20 16.72 -12.93 -23.46
C LEU A 20 15.40 -12.31 -23.95
N ALA A 21 14.95 -11.29 -23.22
CA ALA A 21 14.14 -10.20 -23.75
C ALA A 21 14.27 -9.01 -22.76
N GLY A 22 15.14 -8.04 -23.05
CA GLY A 22 15.10 -6.79 -22.29
C GLY A 22 16.30 -5.83 -22.37
N CYS A 23 17.52 -6.28 -22.69
CA CYS A 23 18.68 -5.38 -22.73
C CYS A 23 19.41 -5.47 -24.08
N GLY A 24 18.92 -4.74 -25.08
CA GLY A 24 19.68 -4.37 -26.26
C GLY A 24 20.22 -2.96 -26.08
N GLU A 25 21.54 -2.81 -26.07
CA GLU A 25 22.20 -1.50 -26.07
C GLU A 25 21.97 -0.80 -27.40
N ALA A 26 21.04 0.16 -27.41
CA ALA A 26 20.92 1.18 -28.43
C ALA A 26 20.88 2.53 -27.74
N GLY A 27 22.05 3.20 -27.69
CA GLY A 27 22.21 4.63 -27.40
C GLY A 27 21.50 5.15 -26.15
N ASP A 28 22.24 5.26 -25.05
CA ASP A 28 21.83 6.07 -23.90
C ASP A 28 21.86 7.56 -24.28
N GLN A 29 20.83 7.99 -25.02
CA GLN A 29 20.37 9.36 -24.93
C GLN A 29 19.27 9.36 -23.89
N LEU A 30 19.57 9.93 -22.72
CA LEU A 30 18.56 10.57 -21.89
C LEU A 30 17.83 11.54 -22.82
N ASN A 31 16.70 11.12 -23.39
CA ASN A 31 15.78 12.01 -24.04
C ASN A 31 15.27 12.90 -22.90
N PRO A 32 15.69 14.18 -22.79
CA PRO A 32 14.90 15.08 -21.98
C PRO A 32 13.50 14.99 -22.56
N GLY A 33 12.46 14.97 -21.73
CA GLY A 33 11.08 15.02 -22.19
C GLY A 33 10.85 16.30 -23.00
N ALA A 34 11.33 16.32 -24.24
CA ALA A 34 10.97 17.26 -25.26
C ALA A 34 9.53 16.89 -25.56
N GLY A 35 8.64 17.76 -25.09
CA GLY A 35 7.23 17.67 -25.42
C GLY A 35 7.11 17.43 -26.92
N ALA A 36 6.79 16.20 -27.29
CA ALA A 36 6.25 15.92 -28.61
C ALA A 36 5.09 16.89 -28.74
N GLY A 37 5.16 17.76 -29.75
CA GLY A 37 4.27 18.90 -29.89
C GLY A 37 2.85 18.51 -29.54
N TYR A 38 2.33 19.08 -28.46
CA TYR A 38 0.95 18.91 -28.10
C TYR A 38 0.14 19.44 -29.29
N ALA A 39 -0.35 18.52 -30.12
CA ALA A 39 -1.59 18.79 -30.82
C ALA A 39 -2.57 19.10 -29.69
N ASN A 40 -3.01 20.37 -29.62
CA ASN A 40 -4.06 20.83 -28.71
C ASN A 40 -5.37 20.16 -29.13
N ASP A 41 -5.44 18.84 -28.95
CA ASP A 41 -6.61 18.03 -29.13
C ASP A 41 -7.22 17.82 -27.74
N PRO A 42 -8.30 18.55 -27.41
CA PRO A 42 -8.96 18.42 -26.11
C PRO A 42 -9.56 17.03 -25.88
N ASN A 43 -9.52 16.13 -26.87
CA ASN A 43 -10.00 14.75 -26.76
C ASN A 43 -8.89 13.70 -26.62
N ARG A 44 -7.60 14.08 -26.60
CA ARG A 44 -6.52 13.12 -26.31
C ARG A 44 -6.33 12.96 -24.80
N THR A 45 -6.91 11.89 -24.27
CA THR A 45 -6.61 11.41 -22.92
C THR A 45 -5.31 10.59 -22.96
N ALA A 46 -4.56 10.56 -21.86
CA ALA A 46 -3.34 9.77 -21.72
C ALA A 46 -3.63 8.26 -21.60
N ALA A 47 -4.55 7.75 -22.41
CA ALA A 47 -4.96 6.36 -22.49
C ALA A 47 -4.29 5.73 -23.71
N GLY A 48 -3.57 4.64 -23.49
CA GLY A 48 -3.06 3.80 -24.58
C GLY A 48 -4.21 3.28 -25.45
N GLY A 49 -3.95 3.07 -26.73
CA GLY A 49 -4.91 2.48 -27.67
C GLY A 49 -5.24 1.02 -27.34
N GLU A 50 -5.99 0.37 -28.25
CA GLU A 50 -6.60 -0.96 -28.12
C GLU A 50 -5.66 -2.12 -27.71
N GLU A 51 -4.35 -1.88 -27.64
CA GLU A 51 -3.33 -2.84 -27.19
C GLU A 51 -2.81 -2.56 -25.75
N GLY A 52 -3.42 -1.63 -24.99
CA GLY A 52 -3.02 -1.27 -23.63
C GLY A 52 -3.94 -1.81 -22.53
N THR A 53 -3.41 -2.65 -21.64
CA THR A 53 -4.12 -3.35 -20.55
C THR A 53 -4.47 -2.53 -19.30
N PHE A 54 -4.80 -1.23 -19.40
CA PHE A 54 -4.96 -0.38 -18.21
C PHE A 54 -6.26 0.42 -18.15
N ASN A 55 -7.40 -0.27 -18.20
CA ASN A 55 -8.67 0.29 -17.73
C ASN A 55 -8.73 0.15 -16.20
N HIS A 56 -8.18 1.11 -15.48
CA HIS A 56 -8.32 1.16 -14.02
C HIS A 56 -9.69 1.75 -13.65
N VAL A 57 -10.28 1.28 -12.54
CA VAL A 57 -11.51 1.83 -11.91
C VAL A 57 -11.42 3.31 -11.51
N ASN A 58 -10.27 3.92 -11.79
CA ASN A 58 -9.89 5.25 -11.41
C ASN A 58 -9.54 6.14 -12.62
N ASP A 59 -9.94 5.72 -13.82
CA ASP A 59 -9.85 6.61 -14.97
C ASP A 59 -11.04 7.60 -14.95
N PRO A 60 -10.82 8.90 -14.68
CA PRO A 60 -11.87 9.90 -14.82
C PRO A 60 -12.37 10.02 -16.27
N ALA A 61 -11.67 9.43 -17.24
CA ALA A 61 -12.04 9.30 -18.63
C ALA A 61 -12.29 7.84 -19.09
N GLY A 62 -12.56 6.92 -18.15
CA GLY A 62 -12.75 5.48 -18.39
C GLY A 62 -14.00 5.13 -19.19
N VAL A 63 -14.00 5.54 -20.46
CA VAL A 63 -14.70 4.99 -21.62
C VAL A 63 -13.99 5.63 -22.82
N VAL A 64 -12.94 4.96 -23.30
CA VAL A 64 -12.32 5.34 -24.58
C VAL A 64 -13.25 5.08 -25.77
N ASP A 65 -14.31 4.28 -25.58
CA ASP A 65 -15.42 4.14 -26.52
C ASP A 65 -16.74 3.84 -25.78
N GLY A 66 -17.56 4.87 -25.56
CA GLY A 66 -18.91 4.72 -25.06
C GLY A 66 -19.42 5.96 -24.30
N PRO A 67 -20.74 6.21 -24.27
CA PRO A 67 -21.30 7.22 -23.38
C PRO A 67 -20.87 6.92 -21.94
N GLN A 68 -20.49 7.94 -21.17
CA GLN A 68 -20.38 7.79 -19.71
C GLN A 68 -21.64 7.06 -19.22
N PRO A 69 -21.50 6.04 -18.35
CA PRO A 69 -22.66 5.26 -17.93
C PRO A 69 -23.71 6.19 -17.36
N ASP A 70 -24.92 6.12 -17.93
CA ASP A 70 -26.09 6.92 -17.58
C ASP A 70 -26.22 6.93 -16.04
N PRO A 71 -26.43 8.09 -15.39
CA PRO A 71 -26.66 8.16 -13.95
C PRO A 71 -27.70 7.15 -13.44
N GLY A 72 -28.72 6.84 -14.25
CA GLY A 72 -29.72 5.81 -13.98
C GLY A 72 -29.16 4.39 -14.04
N GLN A 73 -28.21 4.11 -14.94
CA GLN A 73 -27.55 2.81 -15.03
C GLN A 73 -26.56 2.58 -13.88
N ARG A 74 -25.79 3.61 -13.47
CA ARG A 74 -24.99 3.54 -12.23
C ARG A 74 -25.88 3.34 -11.00
N ALA A 75 -27.05 3.97 -10.96
CA ALA A 75 -28.01 3.79 -9.87
C ALA A 75 -28.58 2.36 -9.82
N LEU A 76 -28.84 1.76 -11.00
CA LEU A 76 -29.29 0.37 -11.12
C LEU A 76 -28.19 -0.64 -10.76
N GLU A 77 -26.95 -0.42 -11.20
CA GLU A 77 -25.79 -1.23 -10.80
C GLU A 77 -25.53 -1.14 -9.29
N THR A 78 -25.61 0.08 -8.74
CA THR A 78 -25.51 0.33 -7.30
C THR A 78 -26.64 -0.37 -6.54
N ALA A 79 -27.87 -0.34 -7.06
CA ALA A 79 -29.01 -1.03 -6.48
C ALA A 79 -28.89 -2.55 -6.57
N ALA A 80 -28.42 -3.08 -7.70
CA ALA A 80 -28.15 -4.50 -7.90
C ALA A 80 -27.02 -5.02 -6.99
N ALA A 81 -26.02 -4.18 -6.70
CA ALA A 81 -24.95 -4.44 -5.72
C ALA A 81 -25.40 -4.27 -4.24
N GLY A 82 -26.70 -4.06 -3.98
CA GLY A 82 -27.28 -3.97 -2.63
C GLY A 82 -27.56 -2.53 -2.15
N GLY A 83 -27.56 -1.55 -3.04
CA GLY A 83 -27.77 -0.13 -2.76
C GLY A 83 -26.47 0.60 -2.39
N ALA A 84 -26.52 1.93 -2.32
CA ALA A 84 -25.32 2.76 -2.09
C ALA A 84 -24.56 2.39 -0.80
N VAL A 85 -25.27 1.93 0.24
CA VAL A 85 -24.67 1.51 1.52
C VAL A 85 -24.00 0.14 1.39
N ALA A 86 -24.55 -0.80 0.63
CA ALA A 86 -23.90 -2.08 0.39
C ALA A 86 -22.78 -1.95 -0.65
N SER A 87 -22.96 -1.20 -1.73
CA SER A 87 -21.90 -0.90 -2.70
C SER A 87 -20.75 -0.11 -2.06
N ALA A 88 -21.02 0.84 -1.14
CA ALA A 88 -20.00 1.49 -0.33
C ALA A 88 -19.42 0.60 0.79
N ARG A 89 -19.85 -0.65 0.92
CA ARG A 89 -19.24 -1.65 1.81
C ARG A 89 -18.60 -2.81 1.04
N MET A 90 -19.08 -3.09 -0.17
CA MET A 90 -18.66 -4.18 -1.04
C MET A 90 -17.65 -3.71 -2.10
N HIS A 91 -17.57 -2.40 -2.38
CA HIS A 91 -16.58 -1.75 -3.26
C HIS A 91 -15.89 -0.53 -2.62
N ALA A 92 -15.92 -0.39 -1.28
CA ALA A 92 -15.15 0.65 -0.59
C ALA A 92 -13.67 0.29 -0.47
N CYS A 93 -13.02 0.18 -1.62
CA CYS A 93 -11.60 0.36 -1.78
C CYS A 93 -11.23 1.84 -1.89
N GLY A 94 -12.07 2.67 -1.26
CA GLY A 94 -11.80 4.07 -1.07
C GLY A 94 -10.56 4.21 -0.20
N LYS A 95 -9.72 5.17 -0.58
CA LYS A 95 -8.56 5.54 0.22
C LYS A 95 -9.01 5.92 1.62
N LEU A 96 -8.25 5.57 2.65
CA LEU A 96 -8.37 6.25 3.92
C LEU A 96 -8.11 7.74 3.69
N THR A 97 -9.06 8.59 4.08
CA THR A 97 -8.83 10.05 4.06
C THR A 97 -7.62 10.38 4.92
N LEU A 98 -6.90 11.48 4.64
CA LEU A 98 -5.79 11.93 5.47
C LEU A 98 -6.20 12.06 6.95
N ARG A 99 -7.43 12.55 7.18
CA ARG A 99 -8.02 12.60 8.52
C ARG A 99 -8.25 11.20 9.10
N GLY A 100 -8.77 10.27 8.30
CA GLY A 100 -8.98 8.88 8.70
C GLY A 100 -7.68 8.17 9.07
N MET A 101 -6.65 8.32 8.24
CA MET A 101 -5.31 7.79 8.49
C MET A 101 -4.69 8.42 9.75
N GLY A 102 -4.77 9.74 9.92
CA GLY A 102 -4.29 10.40 11.14
C GLY A 102 -4.97 9.89 12.42
N ASN A 103 -6.30 9.73 12.38
CA ASN A 103 -7.06 9.18 13.51
C ASN A 103 -6.71 7.72 13.78
N LEU A 104 -6.53 6.91 12.73
CA LEU A 104 -6.07 5.53 12.85
C LEU A 104 -4.73 5.48 13.58
N LEU A 105 -3.72 6.18 13.08
CA LEU A 105 -2.37 6.18 13.68
C LEU A 105 -2.40 6.63 15.14
N LYS A 106 -3.14 7.70 15.45
CA LYS A 106 -3.32 8.18 16.81
C LYS A 106 -3.98 7.14 17.71
N SER A 107 -5.02 6.45 17.23
CA SER A 107 -5.72 5.41 17.99
C SER A 107 -4.86 4.17 18.22
N ARG A 108 -3.89 3.89 17.35
CA ARG A 108 -2.90 2.81 17.48
C ARG A 108 -1.67 3.21 18.28
N GLY A 109 -1.65 4.40 18.89
CA GLY A 109 -0.55 4.84 19.73
C GLY A 109 0.72 5.19 18.96
N ALA A 110 0.62 5.55 17.67
CA ALA A 110 1.76 6.08 16.93
C ALA A 110 2.28 7.37 17.59
N SER A 111 3.58 7.60 17.55
CA SER A 111 4.21 8.84 18.03
C SER A 111 3.74 10.06 17.25
N THR A 112 3.87 11.25 17.84
CA THR A 112 3.55 12.52 17.16
C THR A 112 4.38 12.72 15.89
N GLN A 113 5.63 12.25 15.88
CA GLN A 113 6.48 12.23 14.69
C GLN A 113 5.83 11.42 13.56
N ASN A 114 5.42 10.19 13.85
CA ASN A 114 4.82 9.30 12.86
C ASN A 114 3.42 9.76 12.41
N GLN A 115 2.66 10.37 13.31
CA GLN A 115 1.41 11.05 12.95
C GLN A 115 1.65 12.22 11.99
N GLY A 116 2.75 12.96 12.16
CA GLY A 116 3.15 14.07 11.28
C GLY A 116 3.50 13.65 9.85
N LEU A 117 3.79 12.37 9.61
CA LEU A 117 4.04 11.85 8.26
C LEU A 117 2.80 11.94 7.36
N VAL A 118 1.60 11.92 7.93
CA VAL A 118 0.34 12.02 7.17
C VAL A 118 0.06 13.46 6.73
N THR A 119 0.51 14.44 7.51
CA THR A 119 0.14 15.86 7.34
C THR A 119 1.24 16.71 6.71
N ASN A 120 2.48 16.22 6.59
CA ASN A 120 3.51 16.95 5.86
C ASN A 120 3.12 17.10 4.38
N ALA A 121 3.54 18.20 3.74
CA ALA A 121 3.06 18.55 2.40
C ALA A 121 3.43 17.50 1.33
N ALA A 122 4.65 16.95 1.38
CA ALA A 122 5.14 16.00 0.38
C ALA A 122 4.39 14.66 0.43
N ASN A 123 4.19 14.12 1.64
CA ASN A 123 3.47 12.87 1.84
C ASN A 123 1.98 13.07 1.66
N ALA A 124 1.40 14.19 2.12
CA ALA A 124 0.00 14.51 1.88
C ALA A 124 -0.30 14.53 0.37
N ALA A 125 0.59 15.10 -0.45
CA ALA A 125 0.45 15.07 -1.91
C ALA A 125 0.52 13.64 -2.48
N ALA A 126 1.49 12.82 -2.06
CA ALA A 126 1.61 11.42 -2.49
C ALA A 126 0.42 10.55 -2.05
N LEU A 127 -0.14 10.84 -0.89
CA LEU A 127 -1.37 10.25 -0.39
C LEU A 127 -2.61 10.78 -1.11
N GLY A 128 -2.51 11.68 -2.09
CA GLY A 128 -3.67 12.25 -2.79
C GLY A 128 -4.48 13.23 -1.94
N GLY A 129 -3.80 14.00 -1.10
CA GLY A 129 -4.37 15.08 -0.30
C GLY A 129 -4.92 16.24 -1.13
N PRO A 130 -5.72 17.12 -0.53
CA PRO A 130 -6.32 18.25 -1.23
C PRO A 130 -5.27 19.28 -1.65
N ASN A 131 -5.44 19.87 -2.85
CA ASN A 131 -4.70 21.03 -3.30
C ASN A 131 -5.64 22.23 -3.40
N TYR A 132 -5.70 23.03 -2.34
CA TYR A 132 -6.61 24.17 -2.25
C TYR A 132 -6.30 25.28 -3.26
N THR A 133 -5.01 25.50 -3.58
CA THR A 133 -4.60 26.47 -4.62
C THR A 133 -5.13 26.06 -5.99
N GLY A 134 -5.13 24.75 -6.28
CA GLY A 134 -5.68 24.18 -7.50
C GLY A 134 -7.19 23.89 -7.46
N ARG A 135 -7.87 24.12 -6.32
CA ARG A 135 -9.26 23.72 -6.07
C ARG A 135 -9.52 22.22 -6.29
N ILE A 136 -8.50 21.40 -6.05
CA ILE A 136 -8.57 19.93 -6.19
C ILE A 136 -8.92 19.35 -4.81
N PRO A 137 -10.04 18.64 -4.66
CA PRO A 137 -10.38 17.98 -3.41
C PRO A 137 -9.44 16.80 -3.12
N GLU A 138 -9.52 16.24 -1.92
CA GLU A 138 -8.82 15.00 -1.61
C GLU A 138 -9.26 13.87 -2.55
N ALA A 139 -8.31 13.11 -3.09
CA ALA A 139 -8.60 11.96 -3.94
C ALA A 139 -9.36 10.87 -3.14
N PRO A 140 -10.55 10.43 -3.60
CA PRO A 140 -11.34 9.43 -2.90
C PRO A 140 -10.84 7.99 -3.11
N PHE A 141 -9.85 7.81 -3.99
CA PHE A 141 -9.31 6.52 -4.42
C PHE A 141 -7.82 6.40 -4.08
N SER A 142 -7.35 5.17 -3.96
CA SER A 142 -5.94 4.87 -3.73
C SER A 142 -5.21 4.76 -5.06
N SER A 143 -4.29 5.68 -5.37
CA SER A 143 -3.28 5.50 -6.43
C SER A 143 -2.15 4.60 -5.95
N THR A 144 -1.36 4.05 -6.87
CA THR A 144 -0.13 3.29 -6.53
C THR A 144 0.81 4.09 -5.62
N SER A 145 0.94 5.40 -5.87
CA SER A 145 1.73 6.30 -5.03
C SER A 145 1.16 6.40 -3.61
N SER A 146 -0.16 6.51 -3.48
CA SER A 146 -0.81 6.59 -2.17
C SER A 146 -0.70 5.29 -1.38
N MET A 147 -0.78 4.12 -2.04
CA MET A 147 -0.63 2.82 -1.38
C MET A 147 0.82 2.61 -0.92
N GLY A 148 1.79 2.90 -1.78
CA GLY A 148 3.21 2.83 -1.42
C GLY A 148 3.53 3.78 -0.26
N LYS A 149 3.01 5.01 -0.30
CA LYS A 149 3.20 5.97 0.79
C LYS A 149 2.52 5.53 2.09
N ALA A 150 1.32 4.97 2.02
CA ALA A 150 0.64 4.41 3.18
C ALA A 150 1.46 3.28 3.81
N PHE A 151 2.02 2.38 2.99
CA PHE A 151 2.89 1.32 3.45
C PHE A 151 4.16 1.85 4.14
N ASP A 152 4.84 2.85 3.56
CA ASP A 152 6.00 3.50 4.21
C ASP A 152 5.66 4.05 5.59
N ILE A 153 4.47 4.65 5.72
CA ILE A 153 3.98 5.19 7.00
C ILE A 153 3.70 4.06 7.97
N TYR A 154 3.05 2.96 7.55
CA TYR A 154 2.81 1.80 8.40
C TYR A 154 4.11 1.12 8.84
N ALA A 155 5.10 1.03 7.95
CA ALA A 155 6.44 0.56 8.28
C ALA A 155 7.11 1.46 9.32
N SER A 156 6.99 2.77 9.21
CA SER A 156 7.51 3.71 10.20
C SER A 156 6.80 3.59 11.55
N VAL A 157 5.47 3.46 11.53
CA VAL A 157 4.62 3.28 12.73
C VAL A 157 4.87 1.95 13.43
N SER A 158 5.29 0.92 12.69
CA SER A 158 5.58 -0.40 13.25
C SER A 158 6.59 -0.32 14.39
N ALA A 159 7.57 0.59 14.31
CA ALA A 159 8.58 0.80 15.34
C ALA A 159 8.01 1.35 16.66
N ASP A 160 6.88 2.05 16.64
CA ASP A 160 6.17 2.48 17.84
C ASP A 160 5.30 1.36 18.43
N VAL A 161 4.71 0.56 17.54
CA VAL A 161 3.73 -0.48 17.89
C VAL A 161 4.39 -1.72 18.50
N VAL A 162 5.60 -2.07 18.09
CA VAL A 162 6.33 -3.23 18.64
C VAL A 162 6.99 -2.96 20.00
N LYS A 163 6.90 -1.73 20.52
CA LYS A 163 7.53 -1.40 21.81
C LYS A 163 6.86 -2.17 22.95
N PRO A 164 7.60 -2.61 23.99
CA PRO A 164 7.03 -3.36 25.11
C PRO A 164 5.95 -2.59 25.88
N ASP A 165 6.01 -1.27 25.87
CA ASP A 165 5.09 -0.34 26.53
C ASP A 165 3.98 0.17 25.59
N TRP A 166 3.78 -0.48 24.43
CA TRP A 166 2.72 -0.12 23.50
C TRP A 166 1.36 -0.13 24.20
N ALA A 167 0.78 1.06 24.35
CA ALA A 167 -0.48 1.32 25.03
C ALA A 167 -1.41 2.12 24.10
N PRO A 168 -2.00 1.47 23.09
CA PRO A 168 -2.85 2.12 22.10
C PRO A 168 -4.12 2.72 22.75
N PRO A 169 -4.43 4.02 22.54
CA PRO A 169 -5.63 4.65 23.10
C PRO A 169 -6.94 4.00 22.63
N GLY A 170 -6.95 3.41 21.44
CA GLY A 170 -8.13 2.76 20.86
C GLY A 170 -8.47 1.40 21.48
N CYS A 171 -7.57 0.80 22.26
CA CYS A 171 -7.78 -0.50 22.91
C CYS A 171 -6.93 -0.60 24.19
N PRO A 172 -7.35 0.09 25.27
CA PRO A 172 -6.57 0.15 26.51
C PRO A 172 -6.37 -1.24 27.12
N GLY A 173 -5.15 -1.50 27.60
CA GLY A 173 -4.78 -2.75 28.29
C GLY A 173 -4.42 -3.92 27.37
N VAL A 174 -4.53 -3.75 26.06
CA VAL A 174 -4.15 -4.77 25.08
C VAL A 174 -2.64 -4.75 24.85
N LYS A 175 -2.02 -5.93 24.80
CA LYS A 175 -0.62 -6.11 24.41
C LYS A 175 -0.53 -6.69 23.00
N LEU A 176 0.34 -6.14 22.16
CA LEU A 176 0.57 -6.71 20.83
C LEU A 176 1.22 -8.10 20.92
N LEU A 177 2.21 -8.20 21.79
CA LEU A 177 3.09 -9.35 21.93
C LEU A 177 3.04 -9.90 23.35
N GLU A 178 3.05 -11.22 23.46
CA GLU A 178 3.21 -11.94 24.71
C GLU A 178 4.15 -13.11 24.48
N ASN A 179 5.25 -13.19 25.24
CA ASN A 179 6.33 -14.17 25.06
C ASN A 179 6.89 -14.20 23.62
N GLY A 180 6.96 -13.05 22.97
CA GLY A 180 7.47 -12.91 21.60
C GLY A 180 6.51 -13.31 20.48
N LYS A 181 5.28 -13.73 20.81
CA LYS A 181 4.23 -14.09 19.83
C LYS A 181 3.14 -13.04 19.78
N PHE A 182 2.49 -12.92 18.63
CA PHE A 182 1.35 -12.01 18.48
C PHE A 182 0.13 -12.51 19.26
N THR A 183 -0.50 -11.59 20.00
CA THR A 183 -1.75 -11.90 20.70
C THR A 183 -2.96 -11.64 19.80
N LYS A 184 -4.03 -12.41 20.00
CA LYS A 184 -5.28 -12.22 19.25
C LYS A 184 -5.86 -10.83 19.48
N ASP A 185 -5.86 -10.34 20.71
CA ASP A 185 -6.43 -9.03 21.05
C ASP A 185 -5.55 -7.89 20.51
N GLY A 186 -4.22 -8.05 20.59
CA GLY A 186 -3.23 -7.13 20.02
C GLY A 186 -3.41 -6.93 18.53
N VAL A 187 -3.45 -8.03 17.78
CA VAL A 187 -3.69 -7.99 16.34
C VAL A 187 -5.08 -7.45 16.04
N SER A 188 -6.11 -7.87 16.79
CA SER A 188 -7.49 -7.39 16.58
C SER A 188 -7.59 -5.87 16.73
N CYS A 189 -6.92 -5.34 17.75
CA CYS A 189 -6.83 -3.89 17.92
C CYS A 189 -6.08 -3.26 16.76
N LEU A 190 -4.90 -3.76 16.40
CA LEU A 190 -4.08 -3.22 15.33
C LEU A 190 -4.89 -3.04 14.04
N ILE A 191 -5.57 -4.09 13.59
CA ILE A 191 -6.33 -4.11 12.33
C ILE A 191 -7.75 -3.56 12.47
N GLY A 192 -8.23 -3.27 13.69
CA GLY A 192 -9.57 -2.75 13.95
C GLY A 192 -10.73 -3.73 13.69
N LYS A 193 -10.44 -5.04 13.55
CA LYS A 193 -11.43 -6.11 13.36
C LYS A 193 -10.96 -7.39 14.08
N PRO A 194 -11.86 -8.31 14.44
CA PRO A 194 -11.47 -9.56 15.10
C PRO A 194 -10.41 -10.33 14.31
N ALA A 195 -9.27 -10.61 14.94
CA ALA A 195 -8.18 -11.34 14.33
C ALA A 195 -8.55 -12.81 14.11
N LYS A 196 -8.28 -13.32 12.91
CA LYS A 196 -8.42 -14.73 12.56
C LYS A 196 -7.12 -15.47 12.88
N PRO A 197 -7.15 -16.80 13.11
CA PRO A 197 -5.94 -17.60 13.28
C PRO A 197 -4.92 -17.40 12.15
N ALA A 198 -5.39 -17.19 10.91
CA ALA A 198 -4.53 -16.91 9.77
C ALA A 198 -3.71 -15.60 9.92
N HIS A 199 -4.25 -14.56 10.56
CA HIS A 199 -3.49 -13.32 10.79
C HIS A 199 -2.33 -13.56 11.77
N LEU A 200 -2.59 -14.36 12.83
CA LEU A 200 -1.57 -14.71 13.82
C LEU A 200 -0.51 -15.61 13.22
N ALA A 201 -0.92 -16.63 12.45
CA ALA A 201 0.01 -17.53 11.77
C ALA A 201 0.93 -16.77 10.80
N LEU A 202 0.39 -15.87 9.98
CA LEU A 202 1.19 -15.04 9.08
C LEU A 202 2.17 -14.14 9.85
N ALA A 203 1.71 -13.52 10.93
CA ALA A 203 2.54 -12.62 11.73
C ALA A 203 3.69 -13.37 12.41
N ASP A 204 3.41 -14.53 13.01
CA ASP A 204 4.42 -15.37 13.66
C ASP A 204 5.40 -15.98 12.64
N ASP A 205 4.92 -16.31 11.43
CA ASP A 205 5.77 -16.81 10.33
C ASP A 205 6.75 -15.74 9.83
N LEU A 206 6.29 -14.49 9.68
CA LEU A 206 7.18 -13.36 9.35
C LEU A 206 8.25 -13.11 10.42
N VAL A 207 7.94 -13.35 11.69
CA VAL A 207 8.92 -13.27 12.78
C VAL A 207 9.93 -14.41 12.69
N ALA A 208 9.48 -15.63 12.36
CA ALA A 208 10.33 -16.80 12.25
C ALA A 208 11.27 -16.76 11.02
N GLN A 209 10.86 -16.11 9.93
CA GLN A 209 11.66 -15.97 8.71
C GLN A 209 12.68 -14.83 8.78
N ALA A 210 12.54 -13.89 9.70
CA ALA A 210 13.44 -12.76 9.82
C ALA A 210 14.72 -13.14 10.60
N ASP A 211 15.88 -12.65 10.14
CA ASP A 211 17.16 -12.79 10.84
C ASP A 211 17.13 -12.15 12.24
N ASN A 212 16.31 -11.10 12.39
CA ASN A 212 16.08 -10.40 13.64
C ASN A 212 14.58 -10.44 14.01
N PRO A 213 14.20 -11.03 15.17
CA PRO A 213 12.81 -11.10 15.59
C PRO A 213 12.10 -9.74 15.66
N THR A 214 12.81 -8.67 16.03
CA THR A 214 12.24 -7.32 16.11
C THR A 214 11.90 -6.78 14.72
N ASP A 215 12.73 -7.06 13.72
CA ASP A 215 12.48 -6.63 12.34
C ASP A 215 11.33 -7.43 11.73
N GLY A 216 11.26 -8.75 12.01
CA GLY A 216 10.10 -9.57 11.65
C GLY A 216 8.79 -9.07 12.26
N GLN A 217 8.81 -8.64 13.53
CA GLN A 217 7.64 -8.04 14.19
C GLN A 217 7.21 -6.74 13.51
N ARG A 218 8.16 -5.88 13.13
CA ARG A 218 7.91 -4.63 12.41
C ARG A 218 7.28 -4.87 11.05
N ILE A 219 7.84 -5.82 10.29
CA ILE A 219 7.32 -6.24 8.98
C ILE A 219 5.91 -6.79 9.12
N ALA A 220 5.67 -7.67 10.10
CA ALA A 220 4.35 -8.23 10.36
C ALA A 220 3.32 -7.14 10.69
N VAL A 221 3.66 -6.17 11.55
CA VAL A 221 2.77 -5.04 11.88
C VAL A 221 2.46 -4.20 10.63
N ALA A 222 3.47 -3.87 9.83
CA ALA A 222 3.29 -3.08 8.61
C ALA A 222 2.39 -3.82 7.60
N ALA A 223 2.64 -5.12 7.38
CA ALA A 223 1.86 -5.96 6.48
C ALA A 223 0.40 -6.11 6.95
N LEU A 224 0.16 -6.33 8.24
CA LEU A 224 -1.18 -6.43 8.80
C LEU A 224 -1.95 -5.11 8.70
N LEU A 225 -1.30 -3.97 8.95
CA LEU A 225 -1.90 -2.65 8.78
C LEU A 225 -2.21 -2.36 7.32
N ALA A 226 -1.28 -2.65 6.42
CA ALA A 226 -1.49 -2.50 4.98
C ALA A 226 -2.70 -3.36 4.54
N ALA A 227 -2.69 -4.67 4.77
CA ALA A 227 -3.79 -5.56 4.42
C ALA A 227 -5.14 -5.20 5.08
N ALA A 228 -5.13 -4.51 6.23
CA ALA A 228 -6.35 -4.04 6.88
C ALA A 228 -6.91 -2.74 6.28
N HIS A 229 -6.08 -1.95 5.60
CA HIS A 229 -6.36 -0.56 5.23
C HIS A 229 -6.07 -0.21 3.77
N THR A 230 -5.53 -1.15 3.01
CA THR A 230 -5.52 -1.18 1.55
C THR A 230 -6.42 -2.33 1.14
N CYS A 231 -7.40 -2.07 0.28
CA CYS A 231 -8.15 -3.17 -0.33
C CYS A 231 -7.24 -4.07 -1.15
N GLU A 232 -7.52 -5.37 -1.09
CA GLU A 232 -7.38 -6.31 -2.21
C GLU A 232 -8.78 -6.75 -2.65
#